data_AF-A0A5B7D0H1-F1
#
_entry.id   AF-A0A5B7D0H1-F1
#
_cell.length_a   1.000
_cell.length_b   1.000
_cell.length_c   1.000
_cell.angle_alpha   90.00
_cell.angle_beta   90.00
_cell.angle_gamma   90.00
#
_symmetry.space_group_name_H-M   'P 1'
#
loop_
_entity.id
_entity.type
_entity.pdbx_description
1 polymer ?
#
loop_
_entity_poly.entity_id
_entity_poly.type
_entity_poly.pdbx_seq_one_letter_code
_entity_poly.pdbx_strand_id
1 'polypeptide(L)'
;MPLRQSDRQGGAGTNLKLTAYKKFPTNYPHRNTDLWLSGKRIDDNIGPYWRIHNKLYDLTDFADRHPGGKMWIEVTKGTDITEAFESAHISGNAEKLLKKFFVKDISTPRNSPYTFHEDGFYKTFKRKVNLI
;
A
#
# COMPACT_ATOMS: atom_id res chain seq x y z
N MET A 1 -22.69 -17.52 25.25
CA MET A 1 -21.53 -18.44 25.19
C MET A 1 -20.34 -17.75 25.83
N PRO A 2 -19.93 -18.12 27.05
CA PRO A 2 -18.73 -17.55 27.67
C PRO A 2 -17.46 -18.17 27.06
N LEU A 3 -16.40 -17.36 26.90
CA LEU A 3 -15.11 -17.76 26.33
C LEU A 3 -14.38 -18.79 27.21
N ARG A 4 -13.70 -19.74 26.57
CA ARG A 4 -13.02 -20.89 27.19
C ARG A 4 -11.72 -20.45 27.89
N GLN A 5 -11.46 -20.97 29.09
CA GLN A 5 -10.28 -20.62 29.92
C GLN A 5 -8.90 -21.03 29.33
N SER A 6 -8.85 -21.66 28.15
CA SER A 6 -7.61 -22.04 27.47
C SER A 6 -6.87 -20.88 26.79
N ASP A 7 -7.51 -19.72 26.64
CA ASP A 7 -6.92 -18.55 25.97
C ASP A 7 -6.02 -17.72 26.92
N ARG A 8 -5.76 -18.21 28.15
CA ARG A 8 -4.98 -17.54 29.20
C ARG A 8 -3.52 -18.00 29.31
N GLN A 9 -2.93 -18.51 28.24
CA GLN A 9 -1.48 -18.72 28.21
C GLN A 9 -0.87 -17.81 27.15
N GLY A 10 -0.47 -16.63 27.62
CA GLY A 10 0.34 -15.69 26.88
C GLY A 10 1.65 -16.35 26.50
N GLY A 11 1.75 -16.78 25.24
CA GLY A 11 3.04 -17.01 24.61
C GLY A 11 3.86 -15.73 24.71
N ALA A 12 5.14 -15.86 25.02
CA ALA A 12 6.10 -14.77 25.10
C ALA A 12 6.14 -14.04 23.76
N GLY A 13 5.25 -13.07 23.59
CA GLY A 13 5.24 -12.17 22.46
C GLY A 13 6.51 -11.35 22.56
N THR A 14 7.47 -11.65 21.70
CA THR A 14 8.48 -10.68 21.28
C THR A 14 7.81 -9.32 21.19
N ASN A 15 8.38 -8.28 21.83
CA ASN A 15 7.91 -6.90 21.75
C ASN A 15 7.72 -6.49 20.28
N LEU A 16 6.57 -6.79 19.68
CA LEU A 16 6.16 -6.19 18.44
C LEU A 16 5.83 -4.77 18.83
N LYS A 17 6.81 -3.88 18.61
CA LYS A 17 6.52 -2.46 18.49
C LYS A 17 5.50 -2.35 17.35
N LEU A 18 4.22 -2.29 17.71
CA LEU A 18 3.08 -1.95 16.84
C LEU A 18 3.17 -0.47 16.40
N THR A 19 4.38 0.01 16.08
CA THR A 19 4.63 1.39 15.61
C THR A 19 4.60 1.42 14.09
N ALA A 20 3.61 0.75 13.52
CA ALA A 20 3.52 0.51 12.10
C ALA A 20 2.99 1.78 11.39
N TYR A 21 2.24 2.63 12.10
CA TYR A 21 2.01 4.04 11.73
C TYR A 21 2.99 4.95 12.47
N LYS A 22 3.68 5.83 11.74
CA LYS A 22 4.56 6.85 12.35
C LYS A 22 3.80 8.13 12.68
N LYS A 23 2.83 8.50 11.86
CA LYS A 23 1.95 9.66 12.05
C LYS A 23 0.73 9.61 11.12
N PHE A 24 -0.35 10.30 11.49
CA PHE A 24 -1.40 10.64 10.53
C PHE A 24 -0.84 11.58 9.44
N PRO A 25 -1.47 11.61 8.25
CA PRO A 25 -1.04 12.56 7.23
C PRO A 25 -1.05 14.01 7.71
N THR A 26 -0.17 14.82 7.13
CA THR A 26 -0.11 16.27 7.34
C THR A 26 -1.49 16.91 7.09
N ASN A 27 -1.83 17.99 7.81
CA ASN A 27 -3.15 18.64 7.81
C ASN A 27 -4.26 17.86 8.54
N TYR A 28 -3.91 17.12 9.59
CA TYR A 28 -4.88 16.52 10.52
C TYR A 28 -5.56 17.62 11.39
N PRO A 29 -6.86 17.53 11.73
CA PRO A 29 -7.80 16.47 11.35
C PRO A 29 -8.33 16.63 9.92
N HIS A 30 -8.39 15.52 9.19
CA HIS A 30 -8.94 15.49 7.84
C HIS A 30 -10.47 15.42 7.90
N ARG A 31 -11.14 16.35 7.23
CA ARG A 31 -12.62 16.42 7.21
C ARG A 31 -13.25 15.75 6.00
N ASN A 32 -12.44 15.45 4.98
CA ASN A 32 -12.85 14.78 3.75
C ASN A 32 -11.63 14.10 3.11
N THR A 33 -11.90 13.34 2.04
CA THR A 33 -10.89 12.59 1.29
C THR A 33 -9.84 13.49 0.63
N ASP A 34 -10.24 14.66 0.12
CA ASP A 34 -9.33 15.57 -0.58
C ASP A 34 -8.26 16.14 0.35
N LEU A 35 -8.66 16.54 1.57
CA LEU A 35 -7.74 16.99 2.60
C LEU A 35 -6.79 15.87 3.02
N TRP A 36 -7.29 14.64 3.18
CA TRP A 36 -6.44 13.49 3.47
C TRP A 36 -5.43 13.22 2.36
N LEU A 37 -5.88 13.21 1.09
CA LEU A 37 -5.01 13.02 -0.08
C LEU A 37 -3.98 14.15 -0.22
N SER A 38 -4.37 15.40 0.05
CA SER A 38 -3.44 16.53 0.04
C SER A 38 -2.32 16.38 1.08
N GLY A 39 -2.69 15.98 2.31
CA GLY A 39 -1.75 15.67 3.37
C GLY A 39 -0.81 14.54 3.02
N LYS A 40 -1.37 13.47 2.45
CA LYS A 40 -0.60 12.31 2.00
C LYS A 40 0.39 12.66 0.89
N ARG A 41 0.01 13.50 -0.08
CA ARG A 41 0.94 13.98 -1.13
C ARG A 41 2.12 14.75 -0.55
N ILE A 42 1.85 15.61 0.45
CA ILE A 42 2.91 16.36 1.15
C ILE A 42 3.85 15.40 1.88
N ASP A 43 3.31 14.42 2.60
CA ASP A 43 4.13 13.50 3.39
C ASP A 43 4.91 12.49 2.54
N ASP A 44 4.29 11.96 1.49
CA ASP A 44 4.95 11.01 0.61
C ASP A 44 6.02 11.73 -0.23
N ASN A 45 5.76 12.99 -0.65
CA ASN A 45 6.70 13.85 -1.38
C ASN A 45 7.36 13.17 -2.60
N ILE A 46 6.55 12.45 -3.38
CA ILE A 46 7.01 11.70 -4.56
C ILE A 46 6.46 12.27 -5.88
N GLY A 47 5.69 13.36 -5.82
CA GLY A 47 5.08 13.97 -7.00
C GLY A 47 6.11 14.27 -8.10
N PRO A 48 5.80 14.03 -9.38
CA PRO A 48 4.49 13.66 -9.94
C PRO A 48 4.22 12.14 -10.01
N TYR A 49 5.03 11.29 -9.36
CA TYR A 49 5.00 9.84 -9.54
C TYR A 49 4.06 9.11 -8.57
N TRP A 50 3.81 7.84 -8.85
CA TRP A 50 3.14 6.90 -7.94
C TRP A 50 4.18 5.96 -7.35
N ARG A 51 4.07 5.69 -6.05
CA ARG A 51 4.93 4.72 -5.38
C ARG A 51 4.18 3.40 -5.19
N ILE A 52 4.81 2.31 -5.59
CA ILE A 52 4.41 0.94 -5.28
C ILE A 52 5.64 0.23 -4.71
N HIS A 53 5.56 -0.19 -3.45
CA HIS A 53 6.69 -0.68 -2.65
C HIS A 53 7.84 0.35 -2.61
N ASN A 54 9.05 -0.03 -3.00
CA ASN A 54 10.23 0.84 -3.01
C ASN A 54 10.57 1.32 -4.44
N LYS A 55 9.55 1.46 -5.28
CA LYS A 55 9.71 1.85 -6.69
C LYS A 55 8.72 2.95 -7.06
N LEU A 56 9.19 3.88 -7.89
CA LEU A 56 8.39 4.95 -8.48
C LEU A 56 8.03 4.62 -9.93
N TYR A 57 6.81 4.98 -10.29
CA TYR A 57 6.25 4.75 -11.62
C TYR A 57 5.58 6.02 -12.15
N ASP A 58 5.68 6.24 -13.46
CA ASP A 58 4.90 7.25 -14.17
C ASP A 58 3.74 6.58 -14.90
N LEU A 59 2.54 6.73 -14.35
CA LEU A 59 1.31 6.12 -14.87
C LEU A 59 0.49 7.13 -15.70
N THR A 60 1.03 8.30 -16.04
CA THR A 60 0.30 9.38 -16.72
C THR A 60 -0.32 8.88 -18.03
N ASP A 61 0.48 8.25 -18.90
CA ASP A 61 0.02 7.73 -20.20
C ASP A 61 -0.77 6.41 -20.08
N PHE A 62 -0.81 5.82 -18.90
CA PHE A 62 -1.58 4.60 -18.63
C PHE A 62 -3.00 4.91 -18.16
N ALA A 63 -3.25 6.11 -17.64
CA ALA A 63 -4.49 6.44 -16.94
C ALA A 63 -5.75 6.09 -17.77
N ASP A 64 -5.80 6.50 -19.05
CA ASP A 64 -6.96 6.26 -19.93
C ASP A 64 -7.15 4.78 -20.33
N ARG A 65 -6.12 3.95 -20.12
CA ARG A 65 -6.12 2.52 -20.44
C ARG A 65 -6.26 1.64 -19.20
N HIS A 66 -6.37 2.24 -18.02
CA HIS A 66 -6.47 1.50 -16.78
C HIS A 66 -7.84 0.79 -16.69
N PRO A 67 -7.91 -0.56 -16.65
CA PRO A 67 -9.18 -1.28 -16.64
C PRO A 67 -10.05 -0.99 -15.42
N GLY A 68 -9.43 -0.65 -14.28
CA GLY A 68 -10.13 -0.23 -13.07
C GLY A 68 -10.67 1.21 -13.11
N GLY A 69 -10.47 1.93 -14.21
CA GLY A 69 -10.90 3.30 -14.41
C GLY A 69 -9.80 4.33 -14.16
N LYS A 70 -9.82 5.40 -14.97
CA LYS A 70 -8.83 6.50 -14.96
C LYS A 70 -8.74 7.22 -13.61
N MET A 71 -9.89 7.44 -12.97
CA MET A 71 -10.05 8.20 -11.74
C MET A 71 -9.04 7.78 -10.67
N TRP A 72 -8.84 6.48 -10.45
CA TRP A 72 -7.91 5.98 -9.42
C TRP A 72 -6.47 6.42 -9.65
N ILE A 73 -6.03 6.47 -10.91
CA ILE A 73 -4.69 6.93 -11.26
C ILE A 73 -4.60 8.44 -11.00
N GLU A 74 -5.56 9.22 -11.51
CA GLU A 74 -5.57 10.68 -11.38
C GLU A 74 -5.62 11.15 -9.92
N VAL A 75 -6.55 10.65 -9.11
CA VAL A 75 -6.74 11.13 -7.73
C VAL A 75 -5.59 10.74 -6.81
N THR A 76 -4.90 9.64 -7.09
CA THR A 76 -3.79 9.15 -6.25
C THR A 76 -2.42 9.65 -6.69
N LYS A 77 -2.33 10.45 -7.76
CA LYS A 77 -1.06 11.02 -8.26
C LYS A 77 -0.28 11.70 -7.13
N GLY A 78 1.00 11.37 -7.05
CA GLY A 78 1.90 11.88 -6.02
C GLY A 78 1.79 11.18 -4.66
N THR A 79 1.16 9.99 -4.58
CA THR A 79 1.03 9.23 -3.33
C THR A 79 1.57 7.80 -3.44
N ASP A 80 1.95 7.23 -2.30
CA ASP A 80 2.20 5.80 -2.13
C ASP A 80 0.88 5.03 -2.16
N ILE A 81 0.71 4.24 -3.20
CA ILE A 81 -0.49 3.46 -3.52
C ILE A 81 -0.28 1.96 -3.35
N THR A 82 0.77 1.52 -2.64
CA THR A 82 1.13 0.10 -2.54
C THR A 82 -0.03 -0.77 -2.06
N GLU A 83 -0.74 -0.35 -1.01
CA GLU A 83 -1.86 -1.10 -0.44
C GLU A 83 -3.04 -1.16 -1.41
N ALA A 84 -3.35 -0.05 -2.08
CA ALA A 84 -4.40 0.01 -3.09
C ALA A 84 -4.06 -0.89 -4.28
N PHE A 85 -2.80 -0.88 -4.71
CA PHE A 85 -2.31 -1.73 -5.80
C PHE A 85 -2.39 -3.21 -5.43
N GLU A 86 -1.86 -3.60 -4.27
CA GLU A 86 -1.81 -5.00 -3.83
C GLU A 86 -3.22 -5.56 -3.56
N SER A 87 -4.12 -4.78 -2.96
CA SER A 87 -5.50 -5.23 -2.72
C SER A 87 -6.33 -5.38 -4.01
N ALA A 88 -6.11 -4.52 -5.01
CA ALA A 88 -6.84 -4.57 -6.27
C ALA A 88 -6.26 -5.56 -7.29
N HIS A 89 -4.97 -5.89 -7.23
CA HIS A 89 -4.27 -6.68 -8.25
C HIS A 89 -3.66 -7.97 -7.69
N ILE A 90 -4.50 -8.99 -7.50
CA ILE A 90 -4.09 -10.26 -6.89
C ILE A 90 -3.42 -11.20 -7.91
N SER A 91 -3.81 -11.15 -9.19
CA SER A 91 -3.46 -12.12 -10.23
C SER A 91 -2.03 -12.05 -10.80
N GLY A 92 -1.21 -11.07 -10.39
CA GLY A 92 0.18 -10.95 -10.84
C GLY A 92 0.39 -10.30 -12.23
N ASN A 93 -0.68 -10.08 -12.99
CA ASN A 93 -0.60 -9.50 -14.34
C ASN A 93 -0.23 -8.01 -14.31
N ALA A 94 -0.70 -7.28 -13.29
CA ALA A 94 -0.43 -5.86 -13.15
C ALA A 94 1.07 -5.59 -12.95
N GLU A 95 1.76 -6.43 -12.18
CA GLU A 95 3.19 -6.32 -11.91
C GLU A 95 4.05 -6.49 -13.16
N LYS A 96 3.62 -7.35 -14.09
CA LYS A 96 4.29 -7.51 -15.39
C LYS A 96 4.16 -6.24 -16.23
N LEU A 97 2.97 -5.64 -16.26
CA LEU A 97 2.70 -4.41 -17.00
C LEU A 97 3.44 -3.20 -16.39
N LEU A 98 3.49 -3.14 -15.06
CA LEU A 98 4.05 -2.03 -14.29
C LEU A 98 5.52 -1.75 -14.63
N LYS A 99 6.28 -2.77 -15.04
CA LYS A 99 7.68 -2.64 -15.49
C LYS A 99 7.86 -1.62 -16.61
N LYS A 100 6.87 -1.41 -17.47
CA LYS A 100 6.92 -0.45 -18.58
C LYS A 100 6.91 1.01 -18.13
N PHE A 101 6.42 1.26 -16.92
CA PHE A 101 6.22 2.60 -16.35
C PHE A 101 7.23 2.92 -15.25
N PHE A 102 8.22 2.05 -15.04
CA PHE A 102 9.22 2.21 -13.98
C PHE A 102 10.10 3.43 -14.24
N VAL A 103 10.28 4.24 -13.20
CA VAL A 103 11.14 5.43 -13.23
C VAL A 103 12.44 5.17 -12.48
N LYS A 104 12.34 4.86 -11.18
CA LYS A 104 13.50 4.60 -10.31
C LYS A 104 13.11 3.92 -9.00
N ASP A 105 14.11 3.42 -8.29
CA ASP A 105 13.97 2.98 -6.90
C ASP A 105 13.89 4.18 -5.93
N ILE A 106 13.27 3.96 -4.77
CA ILE A 106 13.17 4.94 -3.68
C ILE A 106 13.39 4.26 -2.33
N SER A 107 14.23 4.86 -1.48
CA SER A 107 14.62 4.33 -0.17
C SER A 107 13.92 5.02 1.01
N THR A 108 13.13 6.06 0.77
CA THR A 108 12.41 6.76 1.84
C THR A 108 11.46 5.78 2.55
N PRO A 109 11.47 5.70 3.89
CA PRO A 109 10.58 4.78 4.60
C PRO A 109 9.11 5.05 4.31
N ARG A 110 8.32 3.99 4.13
CA ARG A 110 6.86 4.09 3.97
C ARG A 110 6.20 4.47 5.29
N ASN A 111 5.12 5.24 5.23
CA ASN A 111 4.21 5.45 6.35
C ASN A 111 3.02 4.50 6.21
N SER A 112 3.26 3.20 6.41
CA SER A 112 2.24 2.17 6.32
C SER A 112 2.49 1.10 7.38
N PRO A 113 1.42 0.60 8.04
CA PRO A 113 1.55 -0.44 9.02
C PRO A 113 1.72 -1.83 8.42
N TYR A 114 1.47 -1.97 7.11
CA TYR A 114 1.38 -3.24 6.44
C TYR A 114 2.75 -3.63 5.88
N THR A 115 3.09 -4.91 6.05
CA THR A 115 4.29 -5.49 5.49
C THR A 115 3.94 -6.40 4.32
N PHE A 116 4.80 -6.39 3.30
CA PHE A 116 4.66 -7.19 2.08
C PHE A 116 5.83 -8.15 1.92
N HIS A 117 6.33 -8.71 3.03
CA HIS A 117 7.42 -9.69 3.03
C HIS A 117 7.03 -10.92 2.21
N GLU A 118 7.98 -11.49 1.48
CA GLU A 118 7.74 -12.63 0.58
C GLU A 118 7.26 -13.88 1.32
N ASP A 119 7.75 -14.11 2.53
CA ASP A 119 7.31 -15.16 3.46
C ASP A 119 6.18 -14.71 4.41
N GLY A 120 5.75 -13.45 4.31
CA GLY A 120 4.69 -12.88 5.12
C GLY A 120 3.28 -13.33 4.74
N PHE A 121 2.30 -12.93 5.56
CA PHE A 121 0.90 -13.30 5.40
C PHE A 121 0.35 -12.95 4.02
N TYR A 122 0.44 -11.67 3.60
CA TYR A 122 -0.17 -11.21 2.36
C TYR A 122 0.41 -11.91 1.13
N LYS A 123 1.74 -12.03 1.02
CA LYS A 123 2.37 -12.70 -0.13
C LYS A 123 2.09 -14.20 -0.16
N THR A 124 1.99 -14.84 1.01
CA THR A 124 1.54 -16.24 1.13
C THR A 124 0.09 -16.41 0.67
N PHE A 125 -0.80 -15.53 1.10
CA PHE A 125 -2.20 -15.50 0.65
C PHE A 125 -2.29 -15.33 -0.87
N LYS A 126 -1.60 -14.33 -1.42
CA LYS A 126 -1.57 -14.03 -2.87
C LYS A 126 -1.11 -15.24 -3.69
N ARG A 127 -0.07 -15.96 -3.25
CA ARG A 127 0.37 -17.20 -3.90
C ARG A 127 -0.69 -18.28 -3.87
N LYS A 128 -1.32 -18.53 -2.71
CA LYS A 128 -2.31 -19.60 -2.55
C LYS A 128 -3.57 -19.39 -3.39
N VAL A 129 -4.03 -18.14 -3.51
CA VAL A 129 -5.21 -17.82 -4.34
C VAL A 129 -4.93 -18.01 -5.82
N ASN A 130 -3.71 -17.72 -6.27
CA ASN A 130 -3.33 -17.90 -7.69
C ASN A 130 -3.02 -19.36 -8.07
N LEU A 131 -3.10 -20.32 -7.13
CA LEU A 131 -2.92 -21.75 -7.38
C LEU A 131 -4.25 -22.50 -7.58
N ILE A 132 -5.38 -21.81 -7.43
CA ILE A 132 -6.74 -22.33 -7.60
C ILE A 132 -7.26 -21.84 -8.96
#